data_AF-A0A2G9PGZ0-F1
#
_entry.id   AF-A0A2G9PGZ0-F1
#
_cell.length_a   1.000
_cell.length_b   1.000
_cell.length_c   1.000
_cell.angle_alpha   90.00
_cell.angle_beta   90.00
_cell.angle_gamma   90.00
#
_symmetry.space_group_name_H-M   'P 1'
#
loop_
_entity.id
_entity.type
_entity.pdbx_description
1 polymer ?
#
loop_
_entity_poly.entity_id
_entity_poly.type
_entity_poly.pdbx_seq_one_letter_code
_entity_poly.pdbx_strand_id
1 'polypeptide(L)'
;FRCSGVEGKDVVQLLKDAIQRRGDYKVDVIAIVNDTVGTMMSCGYKDHSCEVGFIVGTGTNVCYMEEMGNVEAVEGDEGTMCINIEWGGFGDDGTLNDIVTEYDSQVDQTSRVPGRQRFGEHLNETLEELAPGCQIKFLVSEDGSGKGTAIVTAVAQRLATQRKHINEILTPFLMSHEKLKVVQSRLHNEMEIGLHKQTQPGATVKMLPTYVRATPDGTEVGEFIALDLGGTNFRVLCVNVGLKNEGGVQMKSKTFTLPTEVIQGTGEGLFDHIVDCITEFQKENGLLGKKLPLGFTFSFPCKQTSLDQNHDFRVVALVNDTVGTMMSCGYDDTACEIGLIVGTGTNACYMEEMRNVEVLEGGEGRMCINMEWGAFGDNGCLDDIATSFDNDVDTFSINPGRQR
;
A
#
# COMPACT_ATOMS: atom_id res chain seq x y z
N PHE A 1 -17.86 -43.60 -4.22
CA PHE A 1 -17.46 -43.43 -5.64
C PHE A 1 -15.99 -43.85 -5.76
N ARG A 2 -15.57 -44.71 -6.70
CA ARG A 2 -14.16 -45.19 -6.84
C ARG A 2 -13.64 -44.90 -8.26
N CYS A 3 -13.38 -43.63 -8.57
CA CYS A 3 -12.77 -43.24 -9.85
C CYS A 3 -11.27 -43.02 -9.65
N SER A 4 -10.43 -43.81 -10.32
CA SER A 4 -8.98 -43.69 -10.22
C SER A 4 -8.49 -42.35 -10.76
N GLY A 5 -7.56 -41.71 -10.04
CA GLY A 5 -6.91 -40.48 -10.50
C GLY A 5 -7.70 -39.18 -10.25
N VAL A 6 -8.70 -39.21 -9.36
CA VAL A 6 -9.47 -38.04 -8.89
C VAL A 6 -9.06 -37.62 -7.47
N GLU A 7 -8.85 -38.58 -6.57
CA GLU A 7 -8.44 -38.31 -5.19
C GLU A 7 -7.14 -37.50 -5.14
N GLY A 8 -7.11 -36.46 -4.31
CA GLY A 8 -5.97 -35.54 -4.18
C GLY A 8 -5.80 -34.54 -5.31
N LYS A 9 -6.72 -34.47 -6.28
CA LYS A 9 -6.67 -33.50 -7.39
C LYS A 9 -7.78 -32.45 -7.30
N ASP A 10 -7.52 -31.30 -7.90
CA ASP A 10 -8.54 -30.26 -8.10
C ASP A 10 -9.55 -30.70 -9.17
N VAL A 11 -10.77 -31.00 -8.72
CA VAL A 11 -11.89 -31.42 -9.58
C VAL A 11 -12.35 -30.31 -10.53
N VAL A 12 -12.17 -29.02 -10.18
CA VAL A 12 -12.43 -27.88 -11.08
C VAL A 12 -11.51 -27.99 -12.29
N GLN A 13 -10.21 -28.22 -12.05
CA GLN A 13 -9.23 -28.32 -13.12
C GLN A 13 -9.48 -29.54 -14.01
N LEU A 14 -9.80 -30.71 -13.42
CA LEU A 14 -10.14 -31.90 -14.20
C LEU A 14 -11.35 -31.69 -15.12
N LEU A 15 -12.37 -30.96 -14.65
CA LEU A 15 -13.54 -30.60 -15.45
C LEU A 15 -13.20 -29.59 -16.55
N LYS A 16 -12.40 -28.56 -16.23
CA LYS A 16 -11.91 -27.58 -17.22
C LYS A 16 -11.12 -28.26 -18.34
N ASP A 17 -10.22 -29.17 -17.99
CA ASP A 17 -9.45 -29.93 -18.98
C ASP A 17 -10.36 -30.82 -19.84
N ALA A 18 -11.41 -31.42 -19.26
CA ALA A 18 -12.37 -32.22 -20.00
C ALA A 18 -13.19 -31.39 -21.00
N ILE A 19 -13.64 -30.20 -20.60
CA ILE A 19 -14.33 -29.24 -21.48
C ILE A 19 -13.39 -28.81 -22.62
N GLN A 20 -12.14 -28.49 -22.29
CA GLN A 20 -11.14 -28.07 -23.28
C GLN A 20 -10.82 -29.18 -24.29
N ARG A 21 -10.68 -30.44 -23.82
CA ARG A 21 -10.48 -31.60 -24.72
C ARG A 21 -11.64 -31.80 -25.70
N ARG A 22 -12.86 -31.41 -25.32
CA ARG A 22 -14.04 -31.56 -26.16
C ARG A 22 -14.18 -30.43 -27.18
N GLY A 23 -13.89 -29.19 -26.79
CA GLY A 23 -13.75 -28.03 -27.69
C GLY A 23 -15.05 -27.38 -28.19
N ASP A 24 -16.23 -27.91 -27.86
CA ASP A 24 -17.55 -27.45 -28.32
C ASP A 24 -18.37 -26.70 -27.25
N TYR A 25 -17.85 -26.52 -26.02
CA TYR A 25 -18.52 -25.76 -24.94
C TYR A 25 -17.62 -24.70 -24.32
N LYS A 26 -18.24 -23.61 -23.85
CA LYS A 26 -17.64 -22.63 -22.96
C LYS A 26 -18.45 -22.61 -21.67
N VAL A 27 -17.89 -23.17 -20.61
CA VAL A 27 -18.52 -23.22 -19.29
C VAL A 27 -17.51 -22.73 -18.26
N ASP A 28 -17.89 -21.70 -17.52
CA ASP A 28 -17.12 -21.21 -16.38
C ASP A 28 -17.58 -21.95 -15.13
N VAL A 29 -16.66 -22.68 -14.50
CA VAL A 29 -16.90 -23.34 -13.21
C VAL A 29 -16.60 -22.33 -12.11
N ILE A 30 -17.66 -21.76 -11.53
CA ILE A 30 -17.58 -20.60 -10.61
C ILE A 30 -17.70 -21.03 -9.15
N ALA A 31 -18.39 -22.12 -8.86
CA ALA A 31 -18.58 -22.64 -7.51
C ALA A 31 -18.62 -24.17 -7.51
N ILE A 32 -18.11 -24.76 -6.43
CA ILE A 32 -18.31 -26.17 -6.06
C ILE A 32 -18.89 -26.18 -4.66
N VAL A 33 -19.92 -26.99 -4.47
CA VAL A 33 -20.72 -27.01 -3.24
C VAL A 33 -21.01 -28.46 -2.87
N ASN A 34 -20.87 -28.79 -1.58
CA ASN A 34 -21.32 -30.08 -1.05
C ASN A 34 -22.86 -30.15 -1.06
N ASP A 35 -23.43 -31.34 -1.17
CA ASP A 35 -24.88 -31.52 -1.25
C ASP A 35 -25.62 -31.10 0.02
N THR A 36 -25.01 -31.27 1.21
CA THR A 36 -25.51 -30.73 2.48
C THR A 36 -25.65 -29.21 2.43
N VAL A 37 -24.62 -28.51 1.94
CA VAL A 37 -24.61 -27.06 1.79
C VAL A 37 -25.64 -26.61 0.76
N GLY A 38 -25.72 -27.30 -0.39
CA GLY A 38 -26.77 -27.05 -1.38
C GLY A 38 -28.18 -27.26 -0.83
N THR A 39 -28.36 -28.23 0.06
CA THR A 39 -29.64 -28.48 0.74
C THR A 39 -29.97 -27.36 1.74
N MET A 40 -29.00 -26.98 2.59
CA MET A 40 -29.14 -25.84 3.51
C MET A 40 -29.54 -24.57 2.77
N MET A 41 -28.85 -24.25 1.68
CA MET A 41 -29.12 -23.04 0.90
C MET A 41 -30.49 -23.08 0.20
N SER A 42 -30.94 -24.26 -0.25
CA SER A 42 -32.27 -24.45 -0.83
C SER A 42 -33.38 -24.20 0.19
N CYS A 43 -33.24 -24.75 1.40
CA CYS A 43 -34.16 -24.56 2.51
C CYS A 43 -34.10 -23.13 3.06
N GLY A 44 -32.89 -22.58 3.22
CA GLY A 44 -32.62 -21.21 3.68
C GLY A 44 -33.21 -20.12 2.80
N TYR A 45 -33.41 -20.41 1.51
CA TYR A 45 -34.14 -19.53 0.60
C TYR A 45 -35.62 -19.39 0.97
N LYS A 46 -36.24 -20.45 1.51
CA LYS A 46 -37.63 -20.44 1.96
C LYS A 46 -37.76 -19.97 3.42
N ASP A 47 -36.77 -20.29 4.25
CA ASP A 47 -36.75 -20.00 5.69
C ASP A 47 -35.37 -19.50 6.13
N HIS A 48 -35.27 -18.21 6.42
CA HIS A 48 -34.01 -17.56 6.78
C HIS A 48 -33.44 -17.96 8.16
N SER A 49 -34.16 -18.79 8.93
CA SER A 49 -33.65 -19.39 10.18
C SER A 49 -32.88 -20.69 9.96
N CYS A 50 -32.70 -21.13 8.70
CA CYS A 50 -31.99 -22.37 8.39
C CYS A 50 -30.47 -22.21 8.54
N GLU A 51 -29.91 -22.88 9.56
CA GLU A 51 -28.48 -22.86 9.89
C GLU A 51 -27.82 -24.24 9.77
N VAL A 52 -28.58 -25.27 9.38
CA VAL A 52 -28.11 -26.67 9.26
C VAL A 52 -28.63 -27.27 7.96
N GLY A 53 -27.73 -27.88 7.18
CA GLY A 53 -28.06 -28.71 6.03
C GLY A 53 -27.79 -30.17 6.33
N PHE A 54 -28.77 -31.04 6.13
CA PHE A 54 -28.68 -32.43 6.52
C PHE A 54 -29.11 -33.36 5.38
N ILE A 55 -28.27 -34.36 5.07
CA ILE A 55 -28.53 -35.38 4.06
C ILE A 55 -28.71 -36.74 4.72
N VAL A 56 -29.80 -37.42 4.33
CA VAL A 56 -30.16 -38.78 4.72
C VAL A 56 -30.56 -39.52 3.44
N GLY A 57 -29.67 -40.36 2.91
CA GLY A 57 -29.86 -41.03 1.63
C GLY A 57 -28.90 -42.20 1.45
N THR A 58 -28.25 -42.30 0.29
CA THR A 58 -27.20 -43.33 0.05
C THR A 58 -26.01 -43.20 1.00
N GLY A 59 -25.81 -42.02 1.57
CA GLY A 59 -24.98 -41.79 2.75
C GLY A 59 -25.65 -40.72 3.62
N THR A 60 -24.98 -40.35 4.71
CA THR A 60 -25.43 -39.25 5.57
C THR A 60 -24.30 -38.30 5.84
N ASN A 61 -24.62 -37.00 5.81
CA ASN A 61 -23.69 -35.94 6.12
C ASN A 61 -24.45 -34.70 6.62
N VAL A 62 -23.75 -33.83 7.33
CA VAL A 62 -24.31 -32.57 7.84
C VAL A 62 -23.34 -31.41 7.60
N CYS A 63 -23.90 -30.23 7.37
CA CYS A 63 -23.20 -28.96 7.44
C CYS A 63 -23.99 -27.99 8.32
N TYR A 64 -23.31 -26.99 8.88
CA TYR A 64 -23.93 -25.95 9.70
C TYR A 64 -23.21 -24.60 9.57
N MET A 65 -23.83 -23.51 10.02
CA MET A 65 -23.20 -22.20 10.10
C MET A 65 -22.41 -22.06 11.41
N GLU A 66 -21.10 -21.86 11.31
CA GLU A 66 -20.18 -21.64 12.43
C GLU A 66 -19.69 -20.19 12.47
N GLU A 67 -19.39 -19.68 13.65
CA GLU A 67 -18.79 -18.36 13.83
C GLU A 67 -17.34 -18.34 13.32
N MET A 68 -16.98 -17.32 12.52
CA MET A 68 -15.64 -17.21 11.92
C MET A 68 -14.52 -17.23 12.95
N GLY A 69 -14.75 -16.67 14.15
CA GLY A 69 -13.79 -16.73 15.27
C GLY A 69 -13.42 -18.14 15.73
N ASN A 70 -14.21 -19.17 15.39
CA ASN A 70 -13.93 -20.58 15.69
C ASN A 70 -13.23 -21.31 14.52
N VAL A 71 -13.12 -20.69 13.34
CA VAL A 71 -12.60 -21.32 12.11
C VAL A 71 -11.15 -20.92 11.87
N GLU A 72 -10.24 -21.40 12.73
CA GLU A 72 -8.81 -21.04 12.69
C GLU A 72 -8.09 -21.38 11.37
N ALA A 73 -8.67 -22.27 10.56
CA ALA A 73 -8.12 -22.66 9.26
C ALA A 73 -8.31 -21.60 8.16
N VAL A 74 -9.11 -20.56 8.40
CA VAL A 74 -9.40 -19.47 7.46
C VAL A 74 -9.06 -18.14 8.14
N GLU A 75 -8.35 -17.25 7.46
CA GLU A 75 -8.07 -15.91 8.00
C GLU A 75 -9.36 -15.07 8.09
N GLY A 76 -9.62 -14.49 9.27
CA GLY A 76 -10.73 -13.59 9.55
C GLY A 76 -11.60 -14.06 10.72
N ASP A 77 -12.24 -13.13 11.41
CA ASP A 77 -13.07 -13.38 12.60
C ASP A 77 -14.49 -12.81 12.49
N GLU A 78 -14.80 -12.09 11.41
CA GLU A 78 -16.11 -11.46 11.19
C GLU A 78 -17.12 -12.37 10.50
N GLY A 79 -18.30 -12.53 11.12
CA GLY A 79 -19.45 -13.22 10.53
C GLY A 79 -19.39 -14.74 10.69
N THR A 80 -20.09 -15.46 9.81
CA THR A 80 -20.23 -16.92 9.88
C THR A 80 -19.84 -17.60 8.58
N MET A 81 -19.36 -18.85 8.68
CA MET A 81 -19.02 -19.71 7.54
C MET A 81 -19.71 -21.07 7.68
N CYS A 82 -20.21 -21.59 6.56
CA CYS A 82 -20.76 -22.94 6.54
C CYS A 82 -19.64 -23.98 6.63
N ILE A 83 -19.68 -24.80 7.68
CA ILE A 83 -18.75 -25.91 7.92
C ILE A 83 -19.43 -27.21 7.48
N ASN A 84 -18.76 -27.93 6.60
CA ASN A 84 -19.11 -29.30 6.25
C ASN A 84 -18.39 -30.25 7.22
N ILE A 85 -19.16 -31.00 8.02
CA ILE A 85 -18.58 -31.84 9.07
C ILE A 85 -17.94 -33.10 8.48
N GLU A 86 -18.46 -33.62 7.36
CA GLU A 86 -18.08 -34.94 6.81
C GLU A 86 -18.16 -36.04 7.89
N TRP A 87 -19.24 -36.01 8.68
CA TRP A 87 -19.39 -36.80 9.90
C TRP A 87 -19.48 -38.32 9.66
N GLY A 88 -19.57 -38.76 8.41
CA GLY A 88 -19.72 -40.17 8.09
C GLY A 88 -18.49 -40.95 8.55
N GLY A 89 -17.31 -40.32 8.50
CA GLY A 89 -16.05 -40.86 9.03
C GLY A 89 -15.93 -40.82 10.56
N PHE A 90 -16.96 -40.36 11.29
CA PHE A 90 -16.94 -40.41 12.74
C PHE A 90 -16.84 -41.86 13.23
N GLY A 91 -15.93 -42.11 14.16
CA GLY A 91 -15.63 -43.44 14.64
C GLY A 91 -14.57 -44.19 13.85
N ASP A 92 -14.11 -43.71 12.68
CA ASP A 92 -13.11 -44.39 11.85
C ASP A 92 -11.77 -44.63 12.56
N ASP A 93 -11.43 -43.80 13.55
CA ASP A 93 -10.27 -43.93 14.44
C ASP A 93 -10.46 -44.95 15.59
N GLY A 94 -11.64 -45.57 15.68
CA GLY A 94 -11.99 -46.54 16.71
C GLY A 94 -12.68 -45.94 17.94
N THR A 95 -12.98 -44.64 17.95
CA THR A 95 -13.69 -43.97 19.05
C THR A 95 -15.09 -44.52 19.33
N LEU A 96 -15.74 -45.16 18.34
CA LEU A 96 -17.06 -45.77 18.48
C LEU A 96 -17.03 -47.29 18.72
N ASN A 97 -15.85 -47.89 18.97
CA ASN A 97 -15.73 -49.34 19.08
C ASN A 97 -16.50 -49.94 20.28
N ASP A 98 -16.86 -49.13 21.27
CA ASP A 98 -17.66 -49.53 22.44
C ASP A 98 -19.15 -49.71 22.13
N ILE A 99 -19.64 -49.09 21.04
CA ILE A 99 -21.03 -49.20 20.58
C ILE A 99 -21.20 -50.01 19.29
N VAL A 100 -20.09 -50.29 18.58
CA VAL A 100 -20.07 -51.13 17.37
C VAL A 100 -20.27 -52.60 17.73
N THR A 101 -21.22 -53.25 17.05
CA THR A 101 -21.59 -54.65 17.24
C THR A 101 -20.92 -55.58 16.23
N GLU A 102 -21.08 -56.89 16.43
CA GLU A 102 -20.59 -57.90 15.48
C GLU A 102 -21.29 -57.79 14.11
N TYR A 103 -22.57 -57.37 14.08
CA TYR A 103 -23.30 -57.16 12.83
C TYR A 103 -22.69 -56.02 12.03
N ASP A 104 -22.39 -54.90 12.68
CA ASP A 104 -21.77 -53.72 12.06
C ASP A 104 -20.40 -54.06 11.48
N SER A 105 -19.63 -54.90 12.18
CA SER A 105 -18.34 -55.40 11.71
C SER A 105 -18.46 -56.27 10.45
N GLN A 106 -19.54 -57.04 10.32
CA GLN A 106 -19.81 -57.86 9.13
C GLN A 106 -20.24 -56.98 7.94
N VAL A 107 -21.08 -55.97 8.18
CA VAL A 107 -21.47 -54.99 7.16
C VAL A 107 -20.24 -54.23 6.65
N ASP A 108 -19.38 -53.73 7.55
CA ASP A 108 -18.16 -53.01 7.20
C ASP A 108 -17.18 -53.88 6.38
N GLN A 109 -16.97 -55.14 6.76
CA GLN A 109 -16.09 -56.07 6.02
C GLN A 109 -16.55 -56.35 4.58
N THR A 110 -17.86 -56.29 4.35
CA THR A 110 -18.46 -56.50 3.03
C THR A 110 -18.74 -55.19 2.29
N SER A 111 -18.47 -54.04 2.93
CA SER A 111 -18.71 -52.71 2.40
C SER A 111 -17.76 -52.37 1.26
N ARG A 112 -18.10 -51.29 0.55
CA ARG A 112 -17.26 -50.77 -0.53
C ARG A 112 -15.99 -50.10 -0.03
N VAL A 113 -15.83 -49.77 1.26
CA VAL A 113 -14.60 -49.17 1.79
C VAL A 113 -14.43 -49.61 3.26
N PRO A 114 -13.96 -50.85 3.50
CA PRO A 114 -13.86 -51.38 4.86
C PRO A 114 -13.02 -50.48 5.78
N GLY A 115 -13.50 -50.28 7.00
CA GLY A 115 -12.89 -49.45 8.04
C GLY A 115 -13.14 -47.95 7.87
N ARG A 116 -14.05 -47.53 6.98
CA ARG A 116 -14.42 -46.12 6.78
C ARG A 116 -15.92 -45.91 6.69
N GLN A 117 -16.36 -44.71 7.08
CA GLN A 117 -17.76 -44.26 7.00
C GLN A 117 -18.73 -45.00 7.96
N ARG A 118 -18.23 -45.44 9.12
CA ARG A 118 -18.96 -46.35 10.04
C ARG A 118 -20.21 -45.74 10.68
N PHE A 119 -20.23 -44.43 10.95
CA PHE A 119 -21.39 -43.77 11.56
C PHE A 119 -22.56 -43.62 10.57
N GLY A 120 -22.26 -43.50 9.28
CA GLY A 120 -23.25 -43.12 8.29
C GLY A 120 -24.30 -44.17 7.96
N GLU A 121 -23.98 -45.45 8.19
CA GLU A 121 -24.88 -46.57 7.91
C GLU A 121 -25.93 -46.75 9.03
N HIS A 122 -25.63 -46.37 10.28
CA HIS A 122 -26.51 -46.56 11.45
C HIS A 122 -27.58 -45.47 11.61
N LEU A 123 -27.25 -44.22 11.28
CA LEU A 123 -28.13 -43.07 11.54
C LEU A 123 -29.45 -43.14 10.75
N ASN A 124 -29.46 -43.80 9.58
CA ASN A 124 -30.67 -44.01 8.78
C ASN A 124 -31.77 -44.79 9.52
N GLU A 125 -31.42 -45.65 10.48
CA GLU A 125 -32.37 -46.49 11.22
C GLU A 125 -32.76 -45.89 12.57
N THR A 126 -31.89 -45.09 13.20
CA THR A 126 -32.09 -44.60 14.58
C THR A 126 -32.84 -43.27 14.68
N LEU A 127 -32.98 -42.52 13.59
CA LEU A 127 -33.61 -41.18 13.58
C LEU A 127 -35.12 -41.20 13.87
N GLU A 128 -35.81 -42.33 13.68
CA GLU A 128 -37.24 -42.45 14.03
C GLU A 128 -37.47 -42.64 15.55
N GLU A 129 -36.47 -43.08 16.31
CA GLU A 129 -36.59 -43.38 17.75
C GLU A 129 -36.01 -42.29 18.67
N LEU A 130 -35.01 -41.53 18.23
CA LEU A 130 -34.13 -40.77 19.13
C LEU A 130 -34.63 -39.40 19.62
N ALA A 131 -35.60 -38.75 18.98
CA ALA A 131 -35.97 -37.38 19.37
C ALA A 131 -37.47 -37.03 19.23
N PRO A 132 -38.39 -37.69 19.97
CA PRO A 132 -39.82 -37.38 19.94
C PRO A 132 -40.20 -36.00 20.56
N GLY A 133 -39.24 -35.24 21.11
CA GLY A 133 -39.49 -34.01 21.88
C GLY A 133 -38.75 -32.74 21.43
N CYS A 134 -37.97 -32.77 20.34
CA CYS A 134 -37.32 -31.56 19.81
C CYS A 134 -38.23 -30.85 18.80
N GLN A 135 -38.37 -29.52 18.91
CA GLN A 135 -38.97 -28.69 17.85
C GLN A 135 -37.95 -28.51 16.71
N ILE A 136 -37.73 -29.57 15.94
CA ILE A 136 -36.96 -29.52 14.69
C ILE A 136 -37.95 -29.37 13.54
N LYS A 137 -37.83 -28.28 12.78
CA LYS A 137 -38.60 -28.09 11.56
C LYS A 137 -37.84 -28.71 10.39
N PHE A 138 -38.16 -29.96 10.07
CA PHE A 138 -37.60 -30.61 8.88
C PHE A 138 -38.20 -29.97 7.61
N LEU A 139 -37.33 -29.43 6.76
CA LEU A 139 -37.68 -28.93 5.44
C LEU A 139 -37.15 -29.91 4.40
N VAL A 140 -38.05 -30.52 3.64
CA VAL A 140 -37.66 -31.37 2.51
C VAL A 140 -37.31 -30.48 1.33
N SER A 141 -36.08 -30.61 0.81
CA SER A 141 -35.71 -29.97 -0.46
C SER A 141 -36.25 -30.82 -1.62
N GLU A 142 -37.44 -30.47 -2.10
CA GLU A 142 -38.14 -31.18 -3.19
C GLU A 142 -37.31 -31.28 -4.48
N ASP A 143 -36.47 -30.27 -4.76
CA ASP A 143 -35.60 -30.19 -5.94
C ASP A 143 -34.16 -30.68 -5.67
N GLY A 144 -33.90 -31.30 -4.51
CA GLY A 144 -32.57 -31.68 -4.07
C GLY A 144 -31.65 -30.48 -3.81
N SER A 145 -30.33 -30.66 -3.94
CA SER A 145 -29.32 -29.61 -3.69
C SER A 145 -29.20 -28.58 -4.83
N GLY A 146 -29.78 -28.85 -6.00
CA GLY A 146 -29.56 -28.07 -7.22
C GLY A 146 -29.98 -26.60 -7.10
N LYS A 147 -31.10 -26.31 -6.43
CA LYS A 147 -31.56 -24.93 -6.18
C LYS A 147 -30.57 -24.17 -5.30
N GLY A 148 -30.07 -24.77 -4.22
CA GLY A 148 -29.08 -24.14 -3.36
C GLY A 148 -27.73 -23.96 -4.05
N THR A 149 -27.29 -24.94 -4.84
CA THR A 149 -26.10 -24.80 -5.69
C THR A 149 -26.24 -23.61 -6.65
N ALA A 150 -27.41 -23.41 -7.26
CA ALA A 150 -27.67 -22.27 -8.12
C ALA A 150 -27.62 -20.93 -7.35
N ILE A 151 -28.13 -20.87 -6.13
CA ILE A 151 -28.05 -19.68 -5.26
C ILE A 151 -26.59 -19.33 -4.92
N VAL A 152 -25.80 -20.32 -4.49
CA VAL A 152 -24.37 -20.12 -4.21
C VAL A 152 -23.64 -19.66 -5.47
N THR A 153 -23.93 -20.29 -6.60
CA THR A 153 -23.35 -19.93 -7.90
C THR A 153 -23.69 -18.48 -8.28
N ALA A 154 -24.93 -18.02 -8.04
CA ALA A 154 -25.34 -16.65 -8.32
C ALA A 154 -24.57 -15.62 -7.48
N VAL A 155 -24.33 -15.90 -6.20
CA VAL A 155 -23.51 -15.04 -5.33
C VAL A 155 -22.04 -15.05 -5.78
N ALA A 156 -21.48 -16.22 -6.04
CA ALA A 156 -20.10 -16.37 -6.50
C ALA A 156 -19.86 -15.65 -7.84
N GLN A 157 -20.81 -15.75 -8.78
CA GLN A 157 -20.77 -15.01 -10.04
C GLN A 157 -20.80 -13.50 -9.82
N ARG A 158 -21.66 -13.00 -8.92
CA ARG A 158 -21.72 -11.58 -8.59
C ARG A 158 -20.38 -11.06 -8.05
N LEU A 159 -19.78 -11.79 -7.11
CA LEU A 159 -18.48 -11.45 -6.54
C LEU A 159 -17.36 -11.53 -7.57
N ALA A 160 -17.37 -12.53 -8.46
CA ALA A 160 -16.40 -12.66 -9.55
C ALA A 160 -16.51 -11.48 -10.53
N THR A 161 -17.72 -11.06 -10.89
CA THR A 161 -17.95 -9.88 -11.73
C THR A 161 -17.46 -8.60 -11.06
N GLN A 162 -17.76 -8.42 -9.77
CA GLN A 162 -17.27 -7.27 -9.01
C GLN A 162 -15.74 -7.24 -8.95
N ARG A 163 -15.09 -8.38 -8.65
CA ARG A 163 -13.63 -8.49 -8.63
C ARG A 163 -13.02 -8.18 -10.00
N LYS A 164 -13.64 -8.66 -11.08
CA LYS A 164 -13.22 -8.33 -12.44
C LYS A 164 -13.27 -6.83 -12.69
N HIS A 165 -14.37 -6.17 -12.32
CA HIS A 165 -14.51 -4.73 -12.49
C HIS A 165 -13.48 -3.93 -11.66
N ILE A 166 -13.25 -4.33 -10.41
CA ILE A 166 -12.19 -3.73 -9.57
C ILE A 166 -10.83 -3.90 -10.23
N ASN A 167 -10.50 -5.10 -10.72
CA ASN A 167 -9.23 -5.34 -11.39
C ASN A 167 -9.08 -4.50 -12.66
N GLU A 168 -10.15 -4.32 -13.45
CA GLU A 168 -10.13 -3.43 -14.63
C GLU A 168 -9.81 -1.98 -14.24
N ILE A 169 -10.34 -1.50 -13.11
CA ILE A 169 -10.06 -0.16 -12.57
C ILE A 169 -8.63 -0.05 -12.03
N LEU A 170 -8.11 -1.10 -11.38
CA LEU A 170 -6.78 -1.09 -10.75
C LEU A 170 -5.65 -1.39 -11.73
N THR A 171 -5.92 -2.06 -12.85
CA THR A 171 -4.91 -2.47 -13.83
C THR A 171 -4.04 -1.31 -14.34
N PRO A 172 -4.58 -0.11 -14.65
CA PRO A 172 -3.77 1.04 -15.07
C PRO A 172 -2.70 1.48 -14.06
N PHE A 173 -2.93 1.27 -12.76
CA PHE A 173 -1.97 1.59 -11.70
C PHE A 173 -0.80 0.58 -11.62
N LEU A 174 -0.93 -0.57 -12.27
CA LEU A 174 0.13 -1.57 -12.30
C LEU A 174 1.19 -1.18 -13.34
N MET A 175 2.33 -0.74 -12.85
CA MET A 175 3.48 -0.38 -13.67
C MET A 175 4.38 -1.58 -13.92
N SER A 176 4.50 -1.99 -15.19
CA SER A 176 5.47 -3.01 -15.57
C SER A 176 6.90 -2.47 -15.49
N HIS A 177 7.88 -3.36 -15.34
CA HIS A 177 9.28 -2.98 -15.34
C HIS A 177 9.70 -2.24 -16.62
N GLU A 178 9.11 -2.58 -17.76
CA GLU A 178 9.35 -1.88 -19.03
C GLU A 178 8.83 -0.43 -19.00
N LYS A 179 7.62 -0.22 -18.47
CA LYS A 179 7.07 1.14 -18.28
C LYS A 179 7.94 1.97 -17.33
N LEU A 180 8.42 1.38 -16.24
CA LEU A 180 9.31 2.07 -15.30
C LEU A 180 10.62 2.54 -15.97
N LYS A 181 11.20 1.72 -16.87
CA LYS A 181 12.38 2.13 -17.67
C LYS A 181 12.09 3.28 -18.61
N VAL A 182 10.90 3.32 -19.21
CA VAL A 182 10.46 4.44 -20.04
C VAL A 182 10.35 5.71 -19.21
N VAL A 183 9.72 5.66 -18.04
CA VAL A 183 9.62 6.81 -17.11
C VAL A 183 11.01 7.28 -16.67
N GLN A 184 11.91 6.37 -16.30
CA GLN A 184 13.30 6.69 -15.98
C GLN A 184 14.01 7.42 -17.13
N SER A 185 13.84 6.95 -18.36
CA SER A 185 14.44 7.56 -19.55
C SER A 185 13.88 8.96 -19.82
N ARG A 186 12.58 9.16 -19.60
CA ARG A 186 11.93 10.47 -19.74
C ARG A 186 12.44 11.45 -18.68
N LEU A 187 12.54 11.03 -17.42
CA LEU A 187 13.08 11.88 -16.36
C LEU A 187 14.53 12.27 -16.66
N HIS A 188 15.36 11.31 -17.08
CA HIS A 188 16.74 11.60 -17.46
C HIS A 188 16.83 12.62 -18.60
N ASN A 189 15.97 12.51 -19.62
CA ASN A 189 15.90 13.50 -20.70
C ASN A 189 15.49 14.89 -20.19
N GLU A 190 14.52 14.99 -19.28
CA GLU A 190 14.12 16.27 -18.67
C GLU A 190 15.23 16.89 -17.81
N MET A 191 16.05 16.07 -17.15
CA MET A 191 17.25 16.53 -16.43
C MET A 191 18.25 17.20 -17.39
N GLU A 192 18.57 16.57 -18.51
CA GLU A 192 19.47 17.13 -19.53
C GLU A 192 18.92 18.47 -20.08
N ILE A 193 17.62 18.52 -20.36
CA ILE A 193 16.94 19.75 -20.81
C ILE A 193 17.07 20.87 -19.76
N GLY A 194 16.94 20.55 -18.47
CA GLY A 194 17.04 21.51 -17.37
C GLY A 194 18.46 22.02 -17.11
N LEU A 195 19.48 21.22 -17.39
CA LEU A 195 20.90 21.58 -17.19
C LEU A 195 21.45 22.46 -18.31
N HIS A 196 20.94 22.32 -19.54
CA HIS A 196 21.43 23.05 -20.70
C HIS A 196 20.86 24.47 -20.80
N LYS A 197 21.74 25.45 -21.06
CA LYS A 197 21.42 26.88 -21.04
C LYS A 197 20.33 27.28 -22.04
N GLN A 198 20.29 26.63 -23.20
CA GLN A 198 19.36 26.95 -24.28
C GLN A 198 17.94 26.40 -24.02
N THR A 199 17.84 25.26 -23.35
CA THR A 199 16.58 24.53 -23.15
C THR A 199 15.96 24.76 -21.78
N GLN A 200 16.75 25.12 -20.76
CA GLN A 200 16.28 25.36 -19.39
C GLN A 200 15.05 26.30 -19.29
N PRO A 201 14.93 27.41 -20.06
CA PRO A 201 13.75 28.27 -19.97
C PRO A 201 12.42 27.54 -20.21
N GLY A 202 12.42 26.51 -21.07
CA GLY A 202 11.25 25.68 -21.39
C GLY A 202 11.15 24.38 -20.60
N ALA A 203 12.17 24.01 -19.82
CA ALA A 203 12.20 22.77 -19.06
C ALA A 203 11.13 22.76 -17.96
N THR A 204 10.51 21.61 -17.70
CA THR A 204 9.63 21.48 -16.52
C THR A 204 10.45 21.12 -15.28
N VAL A 205 11.36 20.15 -15.39
CA VAL A 205 12.38 19.87 -14.38
C VAL A 205 13.48 20.92 -14.49
N LYS A 206 13.61 21.79 -13.48
CA LYS A 206 14.38 23.04 -13.62
C LYS A 206 15.89 22.88 -13.41
N MET A 207 16.32 21.86 -12.67
CA MET A 207 17.74 21.57 -12.40
C MET A 207 18.49 22.82 -11.90
N LEU A 208 17.98 23.41 -10.82
CA LEU A 208 18.45 24.68 -10.25
C LEU A 208 19.80 24.50 -9.54
N PRO A 209 20.85 25.28 -9.92
CA PRO A 209 22.11 25.30 -9.19
C PRO A 209 21.93 25.88 -7.79
N THR A 210 22.46 25.19 -6.77
CA THR A 210 22.33 25.58 -5.36
C THR A 210 23.51 26.39 -4.83
N TYR A 211 24.57 26.50 -5.63
CA TYR A 211 25.88 27.07 -5.27
C TYR A 211 26.67 26.27 -4.23
N VAL A 212 26.17 25.12 -3.76
CA VAL A 212 26.92 24.24 -2.86
C VAL A 212 27.78 23.27 -3.66
N ARG A 213 29.12 23.34 -3.51
CA ARG A 213 30.08 22.66 -4.41
C ARG A 213 30.70 21.38 -3.86
N ALA A 214 30.52 21.09 -2.58
CA ALA A 214 31.02 19.90 -1.93
C ALA A 214 30.12 19.52 -0.75
N THR A 215 30.10 18.23 -0.43
CA THR A 215 29.58 17.70 0.84
C THR A 215 30.50 18.08 1.99
N PRO A 216 30.07 17.93 3.26
CA PRO A 216 30.91 18.24 4.39
C PRO A 216 32.23 17.46 4.39
N ASP A 217 33.33 18.12 4.76
CA ASP A 217 34.68 17.54 4.80
C ASP A 217 35.22 17.33 6.23
N GLY A 218 34.45 17.76 7.24
CA GLY A 218 34.78 17.64 8.66
C GLY A 218 35.63 18.78 9.21
N THR A 219 35.96 19.79 8.38
CA THR A 219 36.64 21.02 8.82
C THR A 219 35.68 22.10 9.29
N GLU A 220 34.36 21.88 9.12
CA GLU A 220 33.33 22.84 9.51
C GLU A 220 33.29 23.01 11.03
N VAL A 221 33.42 24.25 11.49
CA VAL A 221 33.33 24.61 12.91
C VAL A 221 32.64 25.96 13.08
N GLY A 222 31.84 26.14 14.13
CA GLY A 222 31.26 27.43 14.49
C GLY A 222 29.86 27.37 15.10
N GLU A 223 29.35 28.53 15.52
CA GLU A 223 27.99 28.73 16.01
C GLU A 223 27.16 29.46 14.94
N PHE A 224 26.04 28.87 14.52
CA PHE A 224 25.22 29.32 13.40
C PHE A 224 23.75 29.41 13.80
N ILE A 225 23.01 30.32 13.17
CA ILE A 225 21.55 30.28 13.16
C ILE A 225 21.09 29.57 11.89
N ALA A 226 20.20 28.60 12.02
CA ALA A 226 19.55 27.96 10.89
C ALA A 226 18.04 28.19 10.96
N LEU A 227 17.44 28.53 9.83
CA LEU A 227 16.01 28.66 9.65
C LEU A 227 15.51 27.49 8.81
N ASP A 228 14.38 26.92 9.18
CA ASP A 228 13.71 25.85 8.45
C ASP A 228 12.25 26.24 8.27
N LEU A 229 11.94 26.77 7.09
CA LEU A 229 10.59 27.17 6.71
C LEU A 229 9.97 26.07 5.85
N GLY A 230 9.18 25.22 6.50
CA GLY A 230 8.29 24.28 5.83
C GLY A 230 6.93 24.90 5.48
N GLY A 231 5.99 24.06 5.04
CA GLY A 231 4.67 24.54 4.62
C GLY A 231 3.77 25.10 5.73
N THR A 232 3.88 24.60 6.97
CA THR A 232 3.00 25.00 8.09
C THR A 232 3.78 25.34 9.36
N ASN A 233 4.96 24.74 9.52
CA ASN A 233 5.81 24.95 10.68
C ASN A 233 7.07 25.69 10.24
N PHE A 234 7.47 26.66 11.05
CA PHE A 234 8.73 27.36 10.94
C PHE A 234 9.61 27.00 12.14
N ARG A 235 10.87 26.66 11.90
CA ARG A 235 11.80 26.35 12.99
C ARG A 235 12.99 27.30 12.95
N VAL A 236 13.36 27.79 14.12
CA VAL A 236 14.60 28.52 14.34
C VAL A 236 15.53 27.63 15.14
N LEU A 237 16.76 27.47 14.66
CA LEU A 237 17.78 26.64 15.29
C LEU A 237 19.03 27.47 15.57
N CYS A 238 19.68 27.19 16.70
CA CYS A 238 21.06 27.54 16.96
C CYS A 238 21.88 26.25 16.91
N VAL A 239 22.81 26.17 15.97
CA VAL A 239 23.62 24.99 15.70
C VAL A 239 25.07 25.31 16.03
N ASN A 240 25.65 24.56 16.96
CA ASN A 240 27.08 24.59 17.26
C ASN A 240 27.72 23.37 16.62
N VAL A 241 28.52 23.61 15.58
CA VAL A 241 29.28 22.59 14.86
C VAL A 241 30.67 22.55 15.48
N GLY A 242 30.99 21.45 16.18
CA GLY A 242 32.32 21.13 16.66
C GLY A 242 32.96 20.01 15.85
N LEU A 243 34.25 19.75 16.12
CA LEU A 243 34.92 18.58 15.56
C LEU A 243 34.21 17.30 16.02
N LYS A 244 34.12 16.29 15.14
CA LYS A 244 33.48 14.99 15.47
C LYS A 244 34.03 14.37 16.76
N ASN A 245 35.31 14.56 17.03
CA ASN A 245 35.99 14.04 18.22
C ASN A 245 35.80 14.89 19.49
N GLU A 246 35.19 16.08 19.38
CA GLU A 246 35.00 17.06 20.45
C GLU A 246 33.51 17.37 20.68
N GLY A 247 32.64 16.38 20.51
CA GLY A 247 31.20 16.49 20.80
C GLY A 247 30.31 16.77 19.59
N GLY A 248 30.88 16.82 18.37
CA GLY A 248 30.13 16.85 17.11
C GLY A 248 29.19 18.06 16.98
N VAL A 249 27.96 17.81 16.53
CA VAL A 249 26.95 18.84 16.31
C VAL A 249 25.99 18.93 17.50
N GLN A 250 25.86 20.11 18.10
CA GLN A 250 24.88 20.41 19.14
C GLN A 250 23.84 21.39 18.63
N MET A 251 22.55 21.13 18.88
CA MET A 251 21.46 21.95 18.38
C MET A 251 20.49 22.36 19.49
N LYS A 252 20.06 23.62 19.43
CA LYS A 252 18.88 24.12 20.14
C LYS A 252 17.87 24.57 19.10
N SER A 253 16.61 24.19 19.24
CA SER A 253 15.57 24.54 18.26
C SER A 253 14.28 24.98 18.94
N LYS A 254 13.50 25.80 18.23
CA LYS A 254 12.14 26.15 18.58
C LYS A 254 11.27 26.14 17.32
N THR A 255 10.10 25.53 17.44
CA THR A 255 9.11 25.48 16.36
C THR A 255 8.03 26.53 16.62
N PHE A 256 7.68 27.25 15.57
CA PHE A 256 6.64 28.26 15.50
C PHE A 256 5.59 27.79 14.49
N THR A 257 4.31 27.91 14.84
CA THR A 257 3.21 27.67 13.92
C THR A 257 2.95 28.94 13.13
N LEU A 258 2.94 28.85 11.80
CA LEU A 258 2.63 29.99 10.96
C LEU A 258 1.11 30.16 10.84
N PRO A 259 0.55 31.34 11.20
CA PRO A 259 -0.87 31.61 11.01
C PRO A 259 -1.25 31.58 9.52
N THR A 260 -2.47 31.13 9.21
CA THR A 260 -2.96 31.05 7.81
C THR A 260 -2.92 32.40 7.11
N GLU A 261 -3.16 33.49 7.83
CA GLU A 261 -3.14 34.86 7.29
C GLU A 261 -1.73 35.29 6.86
N VAL A 262 -0.69 34.72 7.49
CA VAL A 262 0.71 34.96 7.13
C VAL A 262 1.10 34.12 5.92
N ILE A 263 0.73 32.83 5.89
CA ILE A 263 1.02 31.92 4.77
C ILE A 263 0.35 32.42 3.47
N GLN A 264 -0.87 32.93 3.55
CA GLN A 264 -1.64 33.45 2.42
C GLN A 264 -1.50 34.97 2.23
N GLY A 265 -0.64 35.62 3.01
CA GLY A 265 -0.44 37.07 3.03
C GLY A 265 0.55 37.57 1.99
N THR A 266 1.16 38.73 2.26
CA THR A 266 2.23 39.28 1.42
C THR A 266 3.60 38.70 1.81
N GLY A 267 4.55 38.71 0.87
CA GLY A 267 5.94 38.35 1.18
C GLY A 267 6.52 39.21 2.31
N GLU A 268 6.27 40.52 2.31
CA GLU A 268 6.70 41.40 3.40
C GLU A 268 6.18 40.92 4.76
N GLY A 269 4.87 40.63 4.87
CA GLY A 269 4.28 40.15 6.13
C GLY A 269 4.80 38.79 6.59
N LEU A 270 5.12 37.89 5.65
CA LEU A 270 5.77 36.61 5.98
C LEU A 270 7.15 36.81 6.58
N PHE A 271 7.98 37.66 5.95
CA PHE A 271 9.34 37.90 6.42
C PHE A 271 9.39 38.72 7.72
N ASP A 272 8.45 39.64 7.94
CA ASP A 272 8.28 40.32 9.23
C ASP A 272 8.00 39.31 10.36
N HIS A 273 7.08 38.36 10.12
CA HIS A 273 6.78 37.32 11.10
C HIS A 273 7.96 36.38 11.37
N ILE A 274 8.75 36.04 10.34
CA ILE A 274 9.99 35.27 10.48
C ILE A 274 10.98 36.01 11.40
N VAL A 275 11.15 37.33 11.21
CA VAL A 275 12.06 38.15 12.04
C VAL A 275 11.58 38.21 13.49
N ASP A 276 10.28 38.32 13.74
CA ASP A 276 9.70 38.26 15.08
C ASP A 276 10.03 36.92 15.78
N CYS A 277 9.85 35.81 15.07
CA CYS A 277 10.17 34.47 15.58
C CYS A 277 11.67 34.31 15.92
N ILE A 278 12.56 34.83 15.05
CA ILE A 278 14.01 34.83 15.29
C ILE A 278 14.33 35.65 16.54
N THR A 279 13.72 36.83 16.69
CA THR A 279 13.94 37.72 17.83
C THR A 279 13.50 37.08 19.14
N GLU A 280 12.34 36.42 19.15
CA GLU A 280 11.84 35.66 20.28
C GLU A 280 12.81 34.52 20.68
N PHE A 281 13.23 33.71 19.71
CA PHE A 281 14.19 32.62 19.94
C PHE A 281 15.53 33.14 20.48
N GLN A 282 16.05 34.22 19.93
CA GLN A 282 17.30 34.83 20.39
C GLN A 282 17.19 35.37 21.81
N LYS A 283 16.05 35.97 22.18
CA LYS A 283 15.80 36.47 23.53
C LYS A 283 15.80 35.34 24.57
N GLU A 284 15.10 34.25 24.30
CA GLU A 284 15.00 33.10 25.21
C GLU A 284 16.33 32.37 25.39
N ASN A 285 17.16 32.35 24.35
CA ASN A 285 18.45 31.65 24.37
C ASN A 285 19.64 32.55 24.73
N GLY A 286 19.40 33.81 25.12
CA GLY A 286 20.47 34.76 25.48
C GLY A 286 21.40 35.11 24.32
N LEU A 287 20.90 35.08 23.08
CA LEU A 287 21.63 35.37 21.86
C LEU A 287 21.38 36.80 21.34
N LEU A 288 20.51 37.57 21.99
CA LEU A 288 20.16 38.93 21.58
C LEU A 288 21.42 39.81 21.47
N GLY A 289 21.61 40.45 20.31
CA GLY A 289 22.78 41.30 20.04
C GLY A 289 24.04 40.57 19.57
N LYS A 290 24.07 39.22 19.53
CA LYS A 290 25.13 38.46 18.85
C LYS A 290 24.94 38.52 17.34
N LYS A 291 26.01 38.79 16.59
CA LYS A 291 26.04 38.69 15.13
C LYS A 291 26.49 37.28 14.71
N LEU A 292 25.53 36.36 14.58
CA LEU A 292 25.79 34.99 14.13
C LEU A 292 25.51 34.86 12.62
N PRO A 293 26.28 34.04 11.87
CA PRO A 293 25.94 33.73 10.48
C PRO A 293 24.64 32.94 10.41
N LEU A 294 23.81 33.23 9.40
CA LEU A 294 22.49 32.61 9.24
C LEU A 294 22.41 31.79 7.94
N GLY A 295 22.05 30.52 8.06
CA GLY A 295 21.60 29.67 6.95
C GLY A 295 20.08 29.59 6.91
N PHE A 296 19.48 29.65 5.73
CA PHE A 296 18.04 29.60 5.55
C PHE A 296 17.66 28.45 4.63
N THR A 297 17.00 27.44 5.20
CA THR A 297 16.33 26.37 4.44
C THR A 297 14.95 26.84 3.99
N PHE A 298 14.75 26.93 2.68
CA PHE A 298 13.53 27.40 2.05
C PHE A 298 13.05 26.38 1.00
N SER A 299 11.98 25.66 1.33
CA SER A 299 11.47 24.50 0.58
C SER A 299 10.66 24.85 -0.69
N PHE A 300 10.79 26.05 -1.22
CA PHE A 300 10.07 26.47 -2.44
C PHE A 300 11.05 26.79 -3.57
N PRO A 301 10.62 26.65 -4.84
CA PRO A 301 11.48 26.97 -5.99
C PRO A 301 12.00 28.40 -5.91
N CYS A 302 13.33 28.55 -5.86
CA CYS A 302 13.99 29.84 -5.79
C CYS A 302 15.07 29.93 -6.86
N LYS A 303 15.06 31.01 -7.66
CA LYS A 303 16.17 31.31 -8.55
C LYS A 303 17.30 31.95 -7.74
N GLN A 304 18.34 31.16 -7.47
CA GLN A 304 19.51 31.65 -6.76
C GLN A 304 20.52 32.25 -7.74
N THR A 305 21.15 33.37 -7.35
CA THR A 305 22.23 34.03 -8.11
C THR A 305 23.59 33.92 -7.41
N SER A 306 23.56 33.68 -6.10
CA SER A 306 24.71 33.56 -5.19
C SER A 306 24.24 32.94 -3.87
N LEU A 307 25.18 32.50 -3.04
CA LEU A 307 24.91 32.04 -1.66
C LEU A 307 24.52 33.19 -0.71
N ASP A 308 24.94 34.43 -1.00
CA ASP A 308 24.71 35.62 -0.17
C ASP A 308 23.95 36.74 -0.90
N GLN A 309 23.09 37.46 -0.16
CA GLN A 309 22.54 38.77 -0.53
C GLN A 309 22.73 39.75 0.63
N ASN A 310 23.28 40.93 0.34
CA ASN A 310 23.99 41.78 1.30
C ASN A 310 23.04 42.71 2.11
N HIS A 311 22.58 42.29 3.30
CA HIS A 311 21.77 43.11 4.23
C HIS A 311 22.21 42.92 5.70
N ASP A 312 21.68 43.74 6.63
CA ASP A 312 22.10 43.87 8.04
C ASP A 312 22.12 42.57 8.86
N PHE A 313 21.41 41.53 8.40
CA PHE A 313 21.61 40.14 8.80
C PHE A 313 22.50 39.45 7.76
N ARG A 314 23.65 38.91 8.19
CA ARG A 314 24.54 38.15 7.31
C ARG A 314 23.92 36.76 7.02
N VAL A 315 22.94 36.73 6.13
CA VAL A 315 22.42 35.51 5.51
C VAL A 315 23.53 34.99 4.60
N VAL A 316 24.14 33.89 5.01
CA VAL A 316 25.30 33.30 4.32
C VAL A 316 24.92 32.22 3.33
N ALA A 317 23.71 31.67 3.46
CA ALA A 317 23.20 30.64 2.57
C ALA A 317 21.67 30.64 2.54
N LEU A 318 21.10 30.52 1.34
CA LEU A 318 19.75 30.06 1.11
C LEU A 318 19.86 28.64 0.52
N VAL A 319 19.14 27.67 1.06
CA VAL A 319 19.31 26.25 0.72
C VAL A 319 17.94 25.61 0.60
N ASN A 320 17.76 24.67 -0.35
CA ASN A 320 16.53 23.87 -0.42
C ASN A 320 16.58 22.73 0.62
N ASP A 321 15.43 22.28 1.11
CA ASP A 321 15.36 21.21 2.11
C ASP A 321 15.97 19.89 1.64
N THR A 322 15.87 19.55 0.35
CA THR A 322 16.57 18.38 -0.22
C THR A 322 18.09 18.50 -0.05
N VAL A 323 18.65 19.69 -0.27
CA VAL A 323 20.09 19.97 -0.16
C VAL A 323 20.52 19.97 1.30
N GLY A 324 19.76 20.62 2.19
CA GLY A 324 20.01 20.56 3.63
C GLY A 324 19.96 19.12 4.17
N THR A 325 19.02 18.31 3.66
CA THR A 325 18.93 16.87 3.96
C THR A 325 20.15 16.10 3.49
N MET A 326 20.57 16.28 2.23
CA MET A 326 21.78 15.67 1.68
C MET A 326 23.01 16.03 2.50
N MET A 327 23.17 17.31 2.87
CA MET A 327 24.31 17.77 3.66
C MET A 327 24.30 17.25 5.09
N SER A 328 23.13 17.10 5.69
CA SER A 328 23.00 16.50 7.02
C SER A 328 23.43 15.03 7.00
N CYS A 329 23.02 14.25 6.00
CA CYS A 329 23.47 12.88 5.82
C CYS A 329 24.95 12.80 5.43
N GLY A 330 25.40 13.71 4.56
CA GLY A 330 26.78 13.84 4.09
C GLY A 330 27.77 14.17 5.20
N TYR A 331 27.30 14.80 6.29
CA TYR A 331 28.12 15.00 7.48
C TYR A 331 28.55 13.68 8.09
N ASP A 332 27.68 12.67 8.14
CA ASP A 332 27.97 11.36 8.73
C ASP A 332 28.56 10.36 7.73
N ASP A 333 28.07 10.38 6.48
CA ASP A 333 28.50 9.49 5.40
C ASP A 333 28.99 10.30 4.18
N THR A 334 30.29 10.30 3.94
CA THR A 334 30.91 11.03 2.83
C THR A 334 30.57 10.47 1.45
N ALA A 335 29.94 9.29 1.36
CA ALA A 335 29.42 8.75 0.10
C ALA A 335 28.01 9.29 -0.25
N CYS A 336 27.38 10.07 0.63
CA CYS A 336 26.05 10.63 0.39
C CYS A 336 26.12 11.79 -0.62
N GLU A 337 25.59 11.57 -1.83
CA GLU A 337 25.58 12.55 -2.92
C GLU A 337 24.17 12.84 -3.46
N ILE A 338 23.13 12.32 -2.79
CA ILE A 338 21.73 12.49 -3.16
C ILE A 338 20.90 12.82 -1.91
N GLY A 339 20.09 13.87 -2.00
CA GLY A 339 19.06 14.19 -1.02
C GLY A 339 17.67 13.91 -1.59
N LEU A 340 16.78 13.32 -0.79
CA LEU A 340 15.43 12.96 -1.18
C LEU A 340 14.43 13.40 -0.10
N ILE A 341 13.36 14.08 -0.53
CA ILE A 341 12.21 14.39 0.31
C ILE A 341 10.98 13.68 -0.25
N VAL A 342 10.29 12.96 0.64
CA VAL A 342 8.98 12.35 0.38
C VAL A 342 8.08 12.66 1.58
N GLY A 343 7.30 13.73 1.48
CA GLY A 343 6.40 14.22 2.53
C GLY A 343 5.18 14.90 1.92
N THR A 344 4.84 16.11 2.37
CA THR A 344 3.76 16.92 1.77
C THR A 344 4.00 17.19 0.28
N GLY A 345 5.26 17.35 -0.10
CA GLY A 345 5.71 17.32 -1.50
C GLY A 345 6.80 16.27 -1.68
N THR A 346 7.24 16.09 -2.93
CA THR A 346 8.42 15.28 -3.25
C THR A 346 9.41 16.08 -4.07
N ASN A 347 10.69 15.99 -3.71
CA ASN A 347 11.79 16.59 -4.46
C ASN A 347 13.09 15.83 -4.23
N ALA A 348 14.06 16.02 -5.10
CA ALA A 348 15.41 15.47 -4.95
C ALA A 348 16.48 16.48 -5.36
N CYS A 349 17.68 16.30 -4.78
CA CYS A 349 18.90 16.96 -5.22
C CYS A 349 20.03 15.95 -5.34
N TYR A 350 21.06 16.27 -6.11
CA TYR A 350 22.28 15.45 -6.20
C TYR A 350 23.50 16.29 -6.58
N MET A 351 24.69 15.73 -6.38
CA MET A 351 25.96 16.33 -6.84
C MET A 351 26.18 16.09 -8.34
N GLU A 352 26.22 17.15 -9.13
CA GLU A 352 26.47 17.14 -10.58
C GLU A 352 27.88 17.68 -10.90
N GLU A 353 28.45 17.22 -12.02
CA GLU A 353 29.69 17.75 -12.57
C GLU A 353 29.48 19.14 -13.18
N MET A 354 30.31 20.13 -12.82
CA MET A 354 30.16 21.52 -13.30
C MET A 354 30.16 21.62 -14.83
N ARG A 355 30.86 20.72 -15.54
CA ARG A 355 30.87 20.67 -17.01
C ARG A 355 29.50 20.42 -17.64
N ASN A 356 28.57 19.84 -16.90
CA ASN A 356 27.20 19.57 -17.35
C ASN A 356 26.25 20.74 -17.02
N VAL A 357 26.65 21.64 -16.12
CA VAL A 357 25.81 22.76 -15.63
C VAL A 357 26.03 24.01 -16.50
N GLU A 358 25.57 23.96 -17.75
CA GLU A 358 25.81 25.04 -18.74
C GLU A 358 25.18 26.40 -18.38
N VAL A 359 24.24 26.39 -17.44
CA VAL A 359 23.54 27.58 -16.95
C VAL A 359 24.45 28.48 -16.09
N LEU A 360 25.58 27.96 -15.61
CA LEU A 360 26.63 28.70 -14.91
C LEU A 360 27.93 28.72 -15.71
N GLU A 361 28.75 29.74 -15.48
CA GLU A 361 30.11 29.80 -16.01
C GLU A 361 31.09 29.04 -15.11
N GLY A 362 32.04 28.34 -15.73
CA GLY A 362 33.07 27.53 -15.05
C GLY A 362 32.79 26.03 -15.19
N GLY A 363 33.85 25.24 -15.41
CA GLY A 363 33.73 23.80 -15.69
C GLY A 363 34.45 22.88 -14.70
N GLU A 364 35.07 23.45 -13.65
CA GLU A 364 35.85 22.68 -12.68
C GLU A 364 35.05 22.41 -11.40
N GLY A 365 35.14 21.16 -10.92
CA GLY A 365 34.50 20.72 -9.68
C GLY A 365 33.04 20.30 -9.88
N ARG A 366 32.28 20.32 -8.79
CA ARG A 366 30.91 19.82 -8.73
C ARG A 366 29.96 20.86 -8.15
N MET A 367 28.67 20.66 -8.36
CA MET A 367 27.58 21.51 -7.90
C MET A 367 26.42 20.65 -7.46
N CYS A 368 25.88 20.89 -6.28
CA CYS A 368 24.61 20.30 -5.91
C CYS A 368 23.48 20.96 -6.74
N ILE A 369 22.68 20.13 -7.39
CA ILE A 369 21.54 20.55 -8.22
C ILE A 369 20.26 20.19 -7.49
N ASN A 370 19.41 21.19 -7.25
CA ASN A 370 18.03 20.98 -6.84
C ASN A 370 17.18 20.73 -8.10
N MET A 371 16.61 19.54 -8.23
CA MET A 371 15.93 19.14 -9.47
C MET A 371 14.62 19.91 -9.68
N GLU A 372 13.90 20.23 -8.61
CA GLU A 372 12.48 20.61 -8.65
C GLU A 372 11.67 19.59 -9.46
N TRP A 373 11.88 18.29 -9.17
CA TRP A 373 11.39 17.21 -10.01
C TRP A 373 9.86 17.03 -9.97
N GLY A 374 9.17 17.73 -9.08
CA GLY A 374 7.74 17.59 -8.93
C GLY A 374 6.98 18.06 -10.17
N ALA A 375 7.58 18.94 -10.98
CA ALA A 375 7.04 19.40 -12.25
C ALA A 375 7.23 18.39 -13.40
N PHE A 376 7.85 17.23 -13.14
CA PHE A 376 8.01 16.18 -14.13
C PHE A 376 6.63 15.65 -14.55
N GLY A 377 6.28 15.80 -15.83
CA GLY A 377 4.94 15.47 -16.34
C GLY A 377 4.08 16.68 -16.70
N ASP A 378 4.40 17.89 -16.22
CA ASP A 378 3.68 19.15 -16.55
C ASP A 378 3.59 19.40 -18.07
N ASN A 379 4.54 18.88 -18.85
CA ASN A 379 4.60 19.03 -20.31
C ASN A 379 3.86 17.92 -21.09
N GLY A 380 3.18 16.99 -20.40
CA GLY A 380 2.48 15.88 -21.05
C GLY A 380 3.29 14.59 -21.17
N CYS A 381 4.57 14.58 -20.77
CA CYS A 381 5.40 13.39 -20.96
C CYS A 381 5.00 12.18 -20.10
N LEU A 382 4.06 12.33 -19.16
CA LEU A 382 3.51 11.26 -18.33
C LEU A 382 2.02 10.96 -18.61
N ASP A 383 1.40 11.61 -19.61
CA ASP A 383 -0.05 11.48 -19.89
C ASP A 383 -0.49 10.05 -20.25
N ASP A 384 0.43 9.25 -20.79
CA ASP A 384 0.16 7.86 -21.17
C ASP A 384 0.13 6.88 -19.98
N ILE A 385 0.58 7.33 -18.80
CA ILE A 385 0.54 6.55 -17.55
C ILE A 385 -0.41 7.15 -16.52
N ALA A 386 -0.77 8.43 -16.65
CA ALA A 386 -1.77 9.08 -15.82
C ALA A 386 -3.16 8.44 -16.03
N THR A 387 -3.88 8.23 -14.94
CA THR A 387 -5.24 7.66 -14.95
C THR A 387 -6.29 8.77 -14.90
N SER A 388 -7.57 8.42 -15.06
CA SER A 388 -8.66 9.39 -14.83
C SER A 388 -8.66 9.92 -13.39
N PHE A 389 -8.21 9.13 -12.42
CA PHE A 389 -8.16 9.54 -11.02
C PHE A 389 -7.10 10.62 -10.80
N ASP A 390 -5.94 10.48 -11.44
CA ASP A 390 -4.86 11.49 -11.35
C ASP A 390 -5.33 12.82 -11.96
N ASN A 391 -6.04 12.77 -13.09
CA ASN A 391 -6.63 13.95 -13.71
C ASN A 391 -7.69 14.63 -12.83
N ASP A 392 -8.51 13.85 -12.11
CA ASP A 392 -9.48 14.39 -11.15
C ASP A 392 -8.74 15.07 -9.98
N VAL A 393 -7.72 14.43 -9.42
CA VAL A 393 -6.90 15.02 -8.34
C VAL A 393 -6.26 16.33 -8.78
N ASP A 394 -5.67 16.38 -9.98
CA ASP A 394 -5.08 17.60 -10.55
C ASP A 394 -6.13 18.71 -10.75
N THR A 395 -7.29 18.36 -11.32
CA THR A 395 -8.39 19.30 -11.59
C THR A 395 -8.90 20.00 -10.32
N PHE A 396 -8.95 19.28 -9.20
CA PHE A 396 -9.43 19.80 -7.92
C PHE A 396 -8.31 20.29 -6.99
N SER A 397 -7.06 20.33 -7.46
CA SER A 397 -5.92 20.82 -6.68
C SER A 397 -5.87 22.35 -6.60
N ILE A 398 -4.98 22.87 -5.74
CA ILE A 398 -4.72 24.32 -5.65
C ILE A 398 -3.89 24.86 -6.84
N ASN A 399 -3.30 23.97 -7.63
CA ASN A 399 -2.38 24.28 -8.72
C ASN A 399 -2.62 23.40 -9.97
N PRO A 400 -3.83 23.44 -10.59
CA PRO A 400 -4.15 22.56 -11.70
C PRO A 400 -3.16 22.66 -12.87
N GLY A 401 -2.77 21.53 -13.42
CA GLY A 401 -1.80 21.39 -14.52
C GLY A 401 -0.34 21.58 -14.09
N ARG A 402 -0.06 21.61 -12.78
CA ARG A 402 1.28 21.73 -12.20
C ARG A 402 1.49 20.68 -11.13
N GLN A 403 2.67 20.08 -11.10
CA GLN A 403 3.04 19.08 -10.10
C GLN A 403 2.07 17.87 -10.08
N ARG A 404 1.67 17.42 -11.28
CA ARG A 404 0.59 16.43 -11.48
C ARG A 404 1.07 14.99 -11.62
#